data_AF-A0A9N8JNF1-F1
#
_entry.id   AF-A0A9N8JNF1-F1
#
_cell.length_a   1.000
_cell.length_b   1.000
_cell.length_c   1.000
_cell.angle_alpha   90.00
_cell.angle_beta   90.00
_cell.angle_gamma   90.00
#
_symmetry.space_group_name_H-M   'P 1'
#
loop_
_entity.id
_entity.type
_entity.pdbx_description
1 polymer ?
#
loop_
_entity_poly.entity_id
_entity_poly.type
_entity_poly.pdbx_seq_one_letter_code
_entity_poly.pdbx_strand_id
1 'polypeptide(L)'
;MFKSWDKRVLDRWMEHALRELPTKLYPEVTASSTPPALGADVSGSVVSPNSEAEVPITLKTTKHQEVMTFMRGNFVTPSNPAPSAAPNPLTHPDVTTDGSSVSPFYRPESFHIFKLLPYLRPSVLYVFGTESDLSAPEHIADKLKVTGVGVGGSGGVSKERVKEFTMQGGGHLMPMERVEETADQCSGWLLQELKRWKDEYIQIEALRAAIPREKKGQMSEGFVQALSQPQAKSKL
;
A
#
# COMPACT_ATOMS: atom_id res chain seq x y z
N MET A 1 -3.21 4.89 -20.45
CA MET A 1 -3.59 4.90 -19.02
C MET A 1 -5.08 5.24 -18.85
N PHE A 2 -5.54 6.48 -19.01
CA PHE A 2 -6.95 6.83 -18.71
C PHE A 2 -8.04 6.16 -19.56
N LYS A 3 -7.69 5.62 -20.75
CA LYS A 3 -8.66 4.94 -21.62
C LYS A 3 -9.26 3.67 -21.00
N SER A 4 -8.52 2.98 -20.13
CA SER A 4 -8.98 1.76 -19.45
C SER A 4 -9.77 2.05 -18.16
N TRP A 5 -9.80 3.29 -17.70
CA TRP A 5 -10.44 3.63 -16.43
C TRP A 5 -11.96 3.62 -16.55
N ASP A 6 -12.62 3.21 -15.47
CA ASP A 6 -14.06 3.38 -15.34
C ASP A 6 -14.42 4.87 -15.47
N LYS A 7 -15.46 5.18 -16.23
CA LYS A 7 -15.86 6.57 -16.51
C LYS A 7 -16.07 7.37 -15.22
N ARG A 8 -16.65 6.77 -14.18
CA ARG A 8 -16.90 7.43 -12.88
C ARG A 8 -15.59 7.82 -12.21
N VAL A 9 -14.56 6.97 -12.33
CA VAL A 9 -13.22 7.25 -11.79
C VAL A 9 -12.58 8.39 -12.56
N LEU A 10 -12.66 8.37 -13.89
CA LEU A 10 -12.13 9.46 -14.72
C LEU A 10 -12.83 10.79 -14.43
N ASP A 11 -14.15 10.80 -14.31
CA ASP A 11 -14.93 12.00 -13.96
C ASP A 11 -14.48 12.59 -12.61
N ARG A 12 -14.32 11.74 -11.57
CA ARG A 12 -13.81 12.15 -10.26
C ARG A 12 -12.36 12.61 -10.29
N TRP A 13 -11.53 11.96 -11.09
CA TRP A 13 -10.15 12.39 -11.28
C TRP A 13 -10.10 13.77 -11.93
N MET A 14 -10.89 14.04 -12.96
CA MET A 14 -10.98 15.38 -13.57
C MET A 14 -11.47 16.43 -12.56
N GLU A 15 -12.48 16.10 -11.75
CA GLU A 15 -13.03 17.01 -10.73
C GLU A 15 -12.02 17.37 -9.63
N HIS A 16 -11.20 16.41 -9.19
CA HIS A 16 -10.41 16.56 -7.96
C HIS A 16 -8.90 16.65 -8.17
N ALA A 17 -8.37 16.09 -9.26
CA ALA A 17 -6.94 16.04 -9.52
C ALA A 17 -6.43 17.29 -10.25
N LEU A 18 -7.32 18.17 -10.71
CA LEU A 18 -6.98 19.37 -11.48
C LEU A 18 -7.27 20.64 -10.67
N ARG A 19 -6.55 21.71 -10.98
CA ARG A 19 -6.78 23.05 -10.45
C ARG A 19 -6.44 24.10 -11.50
N GLU A 20 -7.09 25.25 -11.42
CA GLU A 20 -6.85 26.38 -12.29
C GLU A 20 -5.45 27.00 -12.06
N LEU A 21 -4.91 27.61 -13.11
CA LEU A 21 -3.73 28.47 -13.07
C LEU A 21 -4.13 29.95 -12.83
N PRO A 22 -3.23 30.79 -12.28
CA PRO A 22 -1.83 30.51 -11.94
C PRO A 22 -1.65 29.74 -10.63
N THR A 23 -0.47 29.14 -10.47
CA THR A 23 -0.04 28.52 -9.21
C THR A 23 1.40 28.91 -8.91
N LYS A 24 1.92 28.63 -7.71
CA LYS A 24 3.33 28.95 -7.37
C LYS A 24 4.37 28.34 -8.33
N LEU A 25 4.07 27.20 -8.95
CA LEU A 25 4.96 26.57 -9.94
C LEU A 25 4.79 27.13 -11.35
N TYR A 26 3.63 27.74 -11.64
CA TYR A 26 3.26 28.30 -12.93
C TYR A 26 2.63 29.67 -12.70
N PRO A 27 3.46 30.68 -12.33
CA PRO A 27 2.97 32.01 -11.98
C PRO A 27 2.51 32.81 -13.20
N GLU A 28 3.12 32.55 -14.36
CA GLU A 28 2.79 33.18 -15.64
C GLU A 28 1.73 32.34 -16.36
N VAL A 29 0.54 32.91 -16.58
CA VAL A 29 -0.51 32.29 -17.39
C VAL A 29 -0.32 32.73 -18.84
N THR A 30 0.66 32.14 -19.53
CA THR A 30 0.69 32.27 -20.99
C THR A 30 -0.40 31.37 -21.56
N ALA A 31 -1.39 31.95 -22.25
CA ALA A 31 -2.34 31.18 -23.06
C ALA A 31 -1.54 30.15 -23.88
N SER A 32 -1.86 28.87 -23.70
CA SER A 32 -1.01 27.77 -24.17
C SER A 32 -0.77 27.88 -25.67
N SER A 33 0.46 28.21 -26.05
CA SER A 33 1.01 27.98 -27.39
C SER A 33 1.58 26.57 -27.54
N THR A 34 1.44 25.73 -26.50
CA THR A 34 1.87 24.34 -26.51
C THR A 34 0.97 23.55 -27.47
N PRO A 35 1.52 22.94 -28.53
CA PRO A 35 0.77 21.99 -29.35
C PRO A 35 0.23 20.87 -28.45
N PRO A 36 -0.98 20.35 -28.71
CA PRO A 36 -1.51 19.23 -27.96
C PRO A 36 -0.50 18.08 -27.96
N ALA A 37 -0.24 17.52 -26.78
CA ALA A 37 0.71 16.42 -26.62
C ALA A 37 0.38 15.28 -27.59
N LEU A 38 1.36 14.84 -28.37
CA LEU A 38 1.30 13.66 -29.24
C LEU A 38 0.76 12.47 -28.42
N GLY A 39 -0.49 12.09 -28.66
CA GLY A 39 -1.17 10.99 -27.98
C GLY A 39 -2.61 11.29 -27.51
N ALA A 40 -3.04 12.55 -27.49
CA ALA A 40 -4.46 12.87 -27.48
C ALA A 40 -5.02 12.54 -28.86
N ASP A 41 -6.09 11.75 -28.92
CA ASP A 41 -6.86 11.56 -30.15
C ASP A 41 -7.54 12.89 -30.48
N VAL A 42 -6.87 13.71 -31.32
CA VAL A 42 -7.38 15.01 -31.76
C VAL A 42 -8.32 14.87 -32.96
N SER A 43 -8.83 13.67 -33.27
CA SER A 43 -9.58 13.42 -34.50
C SER A 43 -11.01 14.00 -34.51
N GLY A 44 -11.31 15.07 -33.76
CA GLY A 44 -12.63 15.70 -33.79
C GLY A 44 -12.71 17.17 -33.43
N SER A 45 -11.71 17.77 -32.75
CA SER A 45 -11.80 19.20 -32.41
C SER A 45 -11.06 20.04 -33.44
N VAL A 46 -11.82 20.53 -34.42
CA VAL A 46 -11.38 21.55 -35.41
C VAL A 46 -11.45 22.97 -34.84
N VAL A 47 -11.83 23.12 -33.56
CA VAL A 47 -12.03 24.41 -32.92
C VAL A 47 -10.78 24.75 -32.11
N SER A 48 -10.07 25.80 -32.53
CA SER A 48 -9.03 26.42 -31.71
C SER A 48 -9.67 26.91 -30.41
N PRO A 49 -9.08 26.59 -29.25
CA PRO A 49 -9.62 27.00 -27.96
C PRO A 49 -9.75 28.52 -27.91
N ASN A 50 -10.92 29.03 -27.53
CA ASN A 50 -11.12 30.46 -27.32
C ASN A 50 -10.36 30.85 -26.04
N SER A 51 -9.27 31.60 -26.20
CA SER A 51 -8.42 32.05 -25.10
C SER A 51 -9.12 32.93 -24.07
N GLU A 52 -10.29 33.50 -24.40
CA GLU A 52 -11.11 34.27 -23.46
C GLU A 52 -12.13 33.42 -22.69
N ALA A 53 -12.38 32.17 -23.12
CA ALA A 53 -13.38 31.29 -22.52
C ALA A 53 -12.80 30.07 -21.77
N GLU A 54 -11.55 29.69 -22.04
CA GLU A 54 -10.91 28.52 -21.43
C GLU A 54 -9.90 28.92 -20.35
N VAL A 55 -10.14 28.48 -19.12
CA VAL A 55 -9.20 28.64 -18.01
C VAL A 55 -8.18 27.50 -18.05
N PRO A 56 -6.87 27.79 -18.20
CA PRO A 56 -5.86 26.74 -18.23
C PRO A 56 -5.70 26.11 -16.84
N ILE A 57 -5.45 24.80 -16.83
CA ILE A 57 -5.40 23.98 -15.61
C ILE A 57 -4.07 23.23 -15.48
N THR A 58 -3.76 22.81 -14.26
CA THR A 58 -2.64 21.92 -13.92
C THR A 58 -3.10 20.86 -12.91
N LEU A 59 -2.28 19.83 -12.67
CA LEU A 59 -2.49 18.91 -11.56
C LEU A 59 -2.49 19.66 -10.22
N LYS A 60 -3.45 19.31 -9.36
CA LYS A 60 -3.58 19.78 -7.98
C LYS A 60 -2.42 19.28 -7.12
N THR A 61 -2.10 17.99 -7.23
CA THR A 61 -0.83 17.42 -6.78
C THR A 61 0.20 17.55 -7.89
N THR A 62 1.31 18.20 -7.62
CA THR A 62 2.29 18.52 -8.67
C THR A 62 3.00 17.25 -9.15
N LYS A 63 3.44 17.20 -10.41
CA LYS A 63 4.24 16.06 -10.93
C LYS A 63 5.48 15.77 -10.06
N HIS A 64 6.07 16.82 -9.48
CA HIS A 64 7.20 16.70 -8.55
C HIS A 64 6.80 15.94 -7.29
N GLN A 65 5.68 16.32 -6.66
CA GLN A 65 5.18 15.64 -5.47
C GLN A 65 4.83 14.18 -5.77
N GLU A 66 4.12 13.91 -6.88
CA GLU A 66 3.78 12.56 -7.31
C GLU A 66 5.05 11.69 -7.44
N VAL A 67 6.05 12.13 -8.21
CA VAL A 67 7.30 11.37 -8.40
C VAL A 67 8.06 11.16 -7.09
N MET A 68 8.08 12.16 -6.19
CA MET A 68 8.72 12.05 -4.87
C MET A 68 8.04 11.03 -3.95
N THR A 69 6.78 10.64 -4.19
CA THR A 69 6.16 9.53 -3.47
C THR A 69 6.64 8.15 -3.94
N PHE A 70 7.13 8.07 -5.19
CA PHE A 70 7.63 6.83 -5.77
C PHE A 70 9.14 6.68 -5.65
N MET A 71 9.91 7.76 -5.63
CA MET A 71 11.36 7.66 -5.79
C MET A 71 12.05 8.66 -4.86
N ARG A 72 12.84 8.15 -3.92
CA ARG A 72 13.73 8.99 -3.12
C ARG A 72 15.07 9.08 -3.82
N GLY A 73 15.56 10.31 -4.03
CA GLY A 73 16.86 10.55 -4.63
C GLY A 73 17.99 10.05 -3.72
N ASN A 74 18.96 9.36 -4.30
CA ASN A 74 20.19 8.89 -3.67
C ASN A 74 21.36 9.12 -4.64
N PHE A 75 21.60 10.40 -4.89
CA PHE A 75 22.54 10.89 -5.89
C PHE A 75 23.98 10.89 -5.35
N VAL A 76 24.94 10.79 -6.27
CA VAL A 76 26.34 11.07 -5.97
C VAL A 76 26.50 12.58 -5.76
N THR A 77 26.94 12.97 -4.57
CA THR A 77 27.23 14.37 -4.23
C THR A 77 28.55 14.47 -3.47
N PRO A 78 29.16 15.67 -3.32
CA PRO A 78 30.34 15.83 -2.48
C PRO A 78 30.14 15.38 -1.03
N SER A 79 28.92 15.47 -0.48
CA SER A 79 28.57 15.03 0.88
C SER A 79 28.05 13.59 0.96
N ASN A 80 27.86 12.93 -0.18
CA ASN A 80 27.45 11.53 -0.32
C ASN A 80 28.11 10.92 -1.58
N PRO A 81 29.44 10.73 -1.58
CA PRO A 81 30.19 10.39 -2.80
C PRO A 81 29.98 8.95 -3.26
N ALA A 82 29.53 8.06 -2.36
CA ALA A 82 29.34 6.64 -2.64
C ALA A 82 27.98 6.14 -2.11
N PRO A 83 26.84 6.66 -2.61
CA PRO A 83 25.49 6.41 -2.09
C PRO A 83 25.09 4.93 -1.96
N SER A 84 25.68 4.05 -2.78
CA SER A 84 25.39 2.61 -2.77
C SER A 84 26.30 1.80 -1.84
N ALA A 85 27.51 2.28 -1.55
CA ALA A 85 28.49 1.56 -0.74
C ALA A 85 28.62 2.11 0.68
N ALA A 86 28.44 3.42 0.84
CA ALA A 86 28.53 4.15 2.10
C ALA A 86 27.46 5.25 2.13
N PRO A 87 26.16 4.88 2.24
CA PRO A 87 25.09 5.86 2.32
C PRO A 87 25.24 6.75 3.54
N ASN A 88 24.93 8.04 3.39
CA ASN A 88 24.98 8.98 4.49
C ASN A 88 23.93 8.62 5.57
N PRO A 89 24.33 8.33 6.83
CA PRO A 89 23.41 7.82 7.85
C PRO A 89 22.40 8.85 8.35
N LEU A 90 22.62 10.15 8.13
CA LEU A 90 21.69 11.21 8.52
C LEU A 90 20.59 11.41 7.47
N THR A 91 20.92 11.24 6.19
CA THR A 91 20.01 11.55 5.08
C THR A 91 19.46 10.32 4.37
N HIS A 92 20.10 9.16 4.51
CA HIS A 92 19.78 7.89 3.85
C HIS A 92 19.93 6.67 4.79
N PRO A 93 19.38 6.71 6.03
CA PRO A 93 19.55 5.64 7.03
C PRO A 93 18.93 4.30 6.64
N ASP A 94 18.07 4.31 5.63
CA ASP A 94 17.23 3.22 5.15
C ASP A 94 17.74 2.60 3.84
N VAL A 95 18.88 3.08 3.32
CA VAL A 95 19.55 2.47 2.16
C VAL A 95 20.28 1.20 2.60
N THR A 96 19.96 0.08 1.97
CA THR A 96 20.70 -1.18 2.16
C THR A 96 21.94 -1.20 1.27
N THR A 97 23.02 -1.81 1.79
CA THR A 97 24.27 -2.05 1.06
C THR A 97 24.38 -3.49 0.54
N ASP A 98 23.26 -4.22 0.52
CA ASP A 98 23.15 -5.65 0.20
C ASP A 98 23.18 -5.98 -1.31
N GLY A 99 23.62 -5.04 -2.15
CA GLY A 99 23.79 -5.23 -3.59
C GLY A 99 22.60 -4.81 -4.46
N SER A 100 21.54 -4.28 -3.86
CA SER A 100 20.41 -3.69 -4.59
C SER A 100 20.82 -2.38 -5.29
N SER A 101 20.29 -2.11 -6.48
CA SER A 101 20.49 -0.81 -7.15
C SER A 101 19.73 0.28 -6.39
N VAL A 102 20.46 1.03 -5.56
CA VAL A 102 19.92 2.09 -4.70
C VAL A 102 20.27 3.50 -5.17
N SER A 103 20.93 3.64 -6.33
CA SER A 103 21.30 4.94 -6.95
C SER A 103 20.90 4.93 -8.43
N PRO A 104 20.44 6.06 -9.01
CA PRO A 104 20.28 7.39 -8.41
C PRO A 104 19.02 7.55 -7.55
N PHE A 105 18.18 6.52 -7.47
CA PHE A 105 16.96 6.52 -6.66
C PHE A 105 16.80 5.21 -5.92
N TYR A 106 16.06 5.23 -4.81
CA TYR A 106 15.70 4.04 -4.05
C TYR A 106 14.29 4.13 -3.46
N ARG A 107 13.78 2.96 -3.06
CA ARG A 107 12.49 2.76 -2.36
C ARG A 107 12.65 1.72 -1.24
N PRO A 108 12.94 2.15 -0.01
CA PRO A 108 13.24 1.22 1.07
C PRO A 108 11.99 0.51 1.62
N GLU A 109 10.80 1.09 1.46
CA GLU A 109 9.59 0.65 2.15
C GLU A 109 9.16 -0.75 1.74
N SER A 110 9.19 -1.07 0.43
CA SER A 110 8.72 -2.36 -0.08
C SER A 110 9.51 -3.54 0.48
N PHE A 111 10.84 -3.42 0.52
CA PHE A 111 11.71 -4.46 1.06
C PHE A 111 11.56 -4.62 2.57
N HIS A 112 11.48 -3.50 3.31
CA HIS A 112 11.29 -3.54 4.75
C HIS A 112 9.93 -4.12 5.13
N ILE A 113 8.84 -3.69 4.49
CA ILE A 113 7.50 -4.22 4.75
C ILE A 113 7.44 -5.71 4.44
N PHE A 114 8.05 -6.16 3.34
CA PHE A 114 8.07 -7.58 3.00
C PHE A 114 8.67 -8.46 4.12
N LYS A 115 9.76 -8.00 4.76
CA LYS A 115 10.38 -8.68 5.91
C LYS A 115 9.49 -8.69 7.16
N LEU A 116 8.51 -7.79 7.25
CA LEU A 116 7.57 -7.68 8.38
C LEU A 116 6.27 -8.46 8.14
N LEU A 117 5.97 -8.88 6.91
CA LEU A 117 4.77 -9.66 6.57
C LEU A 117 4.57 -10.92 7.43
N PRO A 118 5.62 -11.67 7.86
CA PRO A 118 5.43 -12.82 8.75
C PRO A 118 4.69 -12.50 10.04
N TYR A 119 4.82 -11.28 10.56
CA TYR A 119 4.24 -10.89 11.85
C TYR A 119 2.88 -10.19 11.71
N LEU A 120 2.32 -10.15 10.50
CA LEU A 120 1.05 -9.49 10.24
C LEU A 120 -0.10 -10.28 10.89
N ARG A 121 -0.75 -9.65 11.87
CA ARG A 121 -1.87 -10.19 12.66
C ARG A 121 -3.23 -10.24 11.96
N PRO A 122 -3.66 -9.19 11.22
CA PRO A 122 -4.92 -9.24 10.51
C PRO A 122 -4.89 -10.26 9.37
N SER A 123 -6.08 -10.65 8.94
CA SER A 123 -6.28 -11.41 7.72
C SER A 123 -5.95 -10.57 6.50
N VAL A 124 -5.48 -11.19 5.41
CA VAL A 124 -5.13 -10.51 4.17
C VAL A 124 -5.79 -11.17 2.97
N LEU A 125 -6.43 -10.37 2.13
CA LEU A 125 -6.74 -10.72 0.75
C LEU A 125 -5.79 -9.92 -0.14
N TYR A 126 -4.98 -10.63 -0.93
CA TYR A 126 -4.26 -10.02 -2.05
C TYR A 126 -5.13 -10.03 -3.29
N VAL A 127 -5.24 -8.90 -3.98
CA VAL A 127 -5.95 -8.78 -5.25
C VAL A 127 -4.94 -8.46 -6.33
N PHE A 128 -4.82 -9.34 -7.31
CA PHE A 128 -3.89 -9.24 -8.43
C PHE A 128 -4.64 -9.12 -9.75
N GLY A 129 -3.93 -8.67 -10.76
CA GLY A 129 -4.41 -8.52 -12.12
C GLY A 129 -3.51 -9.29 -13.05
N THR A 130 -4.09 -10.06 -13.96
CA THR A 130 -3.35 -10.90 -14.92
C THR A 130 -2.50 -10.11 -15.91
N GLU A 131 -2.84 -8.84 -16.17
CA GLU A 131 -2.11 -7.95 -17.08
C GLU A 131 -1.18 -6.97 -16.34
N SER A 132 -1.06 -7.11 -15.01
CA SER A 132 -0.16 -6.27 -14.21
C SER A 132 1.25 -6.83 -14.20
N ASP A 133 2.22 -6.04 -14.66
CA ASP A 133 3.64 -6.38 -14.63
C ASP A 133 4.20 -6.62 -13.21
N LEU A 134 3.45 -6.19 -12.17
CA LEU A 134 3.81 -6.43 -10.76
C LEU A 134 3.19 -7.71 -10.17
N SER A 135 2.44 -8.46 -10.96
CA SER A 135 1.71 -9.67 -10.54
C SER A 135 2.35 -10.96 -11.06
N ALA A 136 3.67 -10.96 -11.29
CA ALA A 136 4.38 -12.18 -11.70
C ALA A 136 4.09 -13.33 -10.70
N PRO A 137 3.87 -14.57 -11.17
CA PRO A 137 3.49 -15.70 -10.31
C PRO A 137 4.44 -15.93 -9.13
N GLU A 138 5.73 -15.69 -9.32
CA GLU A 138 6.76 -15.83 -8.29
C GLU A 138 6.58 -14.80 -7.17
N HIS A 139 6.30 -13.54 -7.52
CA HIS A 139 6.05 -12.47 -6.56
C HIS A 139 4.76 -12.69 -5.76
N ILE A 140 3.75 -13.26 -6.41
CA ILE A 140 2.49 -13.66 -5.79
C ILE A 140 2.75 -14.77 -4.77
N ALA A 141 3.41 -15.85 -5.20
CA ALA A 141 3.72 -17.00 -4.36
C ALA A 141 4.56 -16.60 -3.14
N ASP A 142 5.53 -15.69 -3.32
CA ASP A 142 6.34 -15.16 -2.22
C ASP A 142 5.49 -14.44 -1.17
N LYS A 143 4.52 -13.60 -1.58
CA LYS A 143 3.61 -12.91 -0.64
C LYS A 143 2.77 -13.90 0.14
N LEU A 144 2.17 -14.88 -0.53
CA LEU A 144 1.35 -15.89 0.12
C LEU A 144 2.14 -16.75 1.11
N LYS A 145 3.39 -17.10 0.74
CA LYS A 145 4.27 -17.94 1.55
C LYS A 145 4.67 -17.27 2.87
N VAL A 146 4.93 -15.96 2.87
CA VAL A 146 5.50 -15.27 4.04
C VAL A 146 4.48 -14.56 4.89
N THR A 147 3.28 -14.25 4.40
CA THR A 147 2.36 -13.38 5.13
C THR A 147 1.72 -14.09 6.32
N GLY A 148 1.87 -13.51 7.51
CA GLY A 148 1.24 -13.95 8.76
C GLY A 148 1.74 -15.27 9.34
N VAL A 149 2.80 -15.88 8.79
CA VAL A 149 3.29 -17.21 9.22
C VAL A 149 4.20 -17.19 10.45
N GLY A 150 4.69 -16.02 10.85
CA GLY A 150 5.58 -15.83 11.99
C GLY A 150 4.87 -15.90 13.33
N VAL A 151 5.65 -15.97 14.42
CA VAL A 151 5.11 -15.97 15.79
C VAL A 151 4.25 -14.74 16.03
N GLY A 152 3.02 -14.96 16.49
CA GLY A 152 2.05 -13.90 16.72
C GLY A 152 1.40 -13.35 15.44
N GLY A 153 1.76 -13.84 14.25
CA GLY A 153 1.09 -13.52 12.99
C GLY A 153 -0.29 -14.16 12.89
N SER A 154 -0.99 -13.88 11.79
CA SER A 154 -2.36 -14.35 11.57
C SER A 154 -2.47 -15.86 11.45
N GLY A 155 -1.39 -16.58 11.11
CA GLY A 155 -1.38 -17.99 10.74
C GLY A 155 -1.32 -18.23 9.22
N GLY A 156 -1.34 -17.16 8.44
CA GLY A 156 -1.13 -17.20 6.99
C GLY A 156 -2.17 -18.01 6.23
N VAL A 157 -1.76 -18.54 5.07
CA VAL A 157 -2.60 -19.40 4.21
C VAL A 157 -3.05 -20.66 4.95
N SER A 158 -2.20 -21.25 5.79
CA SER A 158 -2.49 -22.50 6.51
C SER A 158 -3.67 -22.41 7.49
N LYS A 159 -3.99 -21.20 7.96
CA LYS A 159 -5.15 -20.92 8.82
C LYS A 159 -6.31 -20.28 8.06
N GLU A 160 -6.22 -20.22 6.73
CA GLU A 160 -7.17 -19.53 5.84
C GLU A 160 -7.27 -18.02 6.11
N ARG A 161 -6.22 -17.45 6.70
CA ARG A 161 -6.13 -16.03 7.09
C ARG A 161 -5.47 -15.18 6.02
N VAL A 162 -4.90 -15.82 5.00
CA VAL A 162 -4.34 -15.16 3.83
C VAL A 162 -4.89 -15.86 2.59
N LYS A 163 -5.45 -15.09 1.66
CA LYS A 163 -5.95 -15.57 0.37
C LYS A 163 -5.53 -14.61 -0.73
N GLU A 164 -5.70 -15.06 -1.97
CA GLU A 164 -5.59 -14.21 -3.14
C GLU A 164 -6.81 -14.30 -4.05
N PHE A 165 -6.95 -13.29 -4.88
CA PHE A 165 -7.82 -13.29 -6.05
C PHE A 165 -7.07 -12.66 -7.23
N THR A 166 -7.07 -13.33 -8.37
CA THR A 166 -6.41 -12.85 -9.59
C THR A 166 -7.43 -12.54 -10.67
N MET A 167 -7.59 -11.25 -10.95
CA MET A 167 -8.55 -10.67 -11.87
C MET A 167 -8.12 -10.85 -13.33
N GLN A 168 -8.99 -11.49 -14.13
CA GLN A 168 -8.73 -11.74 -15.54
C GLN A 168 -8.86 -10.46 -16.37
N GLY A 169 -7.83 -10.09 -17.13
CA GLY A 169 -7.76 -8.82 -17.86
C GLY A 169 -7.63 -7.57 -16.96
N GLY A 170 -7.23 -7.72 -15.70
CA GLY A 170 -6.98 -6.60 -14.79
C GLY A 170 -5.55 -6.10 -14.90
N GLY A 171 -5.35 -4.79 -15.09
CA GLY A 171 -4.04 -4.15 -15.12
C GLY A 171 -3.51 -3.78 -13.74
N HIS A 172 -2.39 -3.04 -13.69
CA HIS A 172 -1.78 -2.60 -12.43
C HIS A 172 -2.68 -1.64 -11.64
N LEU A 173 -3.52 -0.88 -12.34
CA LEU A 173 -4.48 0.06 -11.74
C LEU A 173 -5.89 -0.53 -11.71
N MET A 174 -6.04 -1.85 -11.50
CA MET A 174 -7.35 -2.50 -11.52
C MET A 174 -8.42 -1.86 -10.63
N PRO A 175 -8.14 -1.24 -9.45
CA PRO A 175 -9.19 -0.60 -8.68
C PRO A 175 -9.80 0.62 -9.38
N MET A 176 -9.10 1.18 -10.37
CA MET A 176 -9.54 2.31 -11.20
C MET A 176 -10.20 1.83 -12.51
N GLU A 177 -9.83 0.65 -13.00
CA GLU A 177 -10.30 0.07 -14.27
C GLU A 177 -11.53 -0.84 -14.08
N ARG A 178 -11.54 -1.61 -13.00
CA ARG A 178 -12.46 -2.71 -12.69
C ARG A 178 -13.08 -2.49 -11.30
N VAL A 179 -13.69 -1.32 -11.12
CA VAL A 179 -14.14 -0.82 -9.82
C VAL A 179 -15.07 -1.79 -9.12
N GLU A 180 -16.09 -2.28 -9.83
CA GLU A 180 -17.14 -3.13 -9.26
C GLU A 180 -16.59 -4.48 -8.81
N GLU A 181 -15.86 -5.16 -9.69
CA GLU A 181 -15.24 -6.44 -9.36
C GLU A 181 -14.23 -6.30 -8.20
N THR A 182 -13.43 -5.22 -8.18
CA THR A 182 -12.52 -4.94 -7.06
C THR A 182 -13.29 -4.75 -5.75
N ALA A 183 -14.39 -3.97 -5.79
CA ALA A 183 -15.22 -3.71 -4.62
C ALA A 183 -15.91 -4.98 -4.11
N ASP A 184 -16.39 -5.84 -5.00
CA ASP A 184 -17.02 -7.11 -4.66
C ASP A 184 -16.03 -8.05 -3.95
N GLN A 185 -14.80 -8.19 -4.45
CA GLN A 185 -13.78 -9.03 -3.81
C GLN A 185 -13.39 -8.48 -2.43
N CYS A 186 -13.16 -7.17 -2.32
CA CYS A 186 -12.82 -6.53 -1.06
C CYS A 186 -13.94 -6.63 -0.01
N SER A 187 -15.17 -6.32 -0.41
CA SER A 187 -16.34 -6.35 0.48
C SER A 187 -16.71 -7.77 0.89
N GLY A 188 -16.62 -8.74 -0.03
CA GLY A 188 -16.83 -10.16 0.24
C GLY A 188 -15.84 -10.71 1.27
N TRP A 189 -14.56 -10.34 1.17
CA TRP A 189 -13.56 -10.69 2.17
C TRP A 189 -13.82 -10.02 3.52
N LEU A 190 -14.09 -8.71 3.51
CA LEU A 190 -14.33 -7.95 4.73
C LEU A 190 -15.55 -8.49 5.50
N LEU A 191 -16.62 -8.89 4.79
CA LEU A 191 -17.80 -9.47 5.42
C LEU A 191 -17.49 -10.77 6.18
N GLN A 192 -16.66 -11.64 5.60
CA GLN A 192 -16.21 -12.87 6.26
C GLN A 192 -15.39 -12.55 7.52
N GLU A 193 -14.49 -11.57 7.42
CA GLU A 193 -13.64 -11.16 8.54
C GLU A 193 -14.42 -10.47 9.67
N LEU A 194 -15.43 -9.66 9.34
CA LEU A 194 -16.32 -9.06 10.32
C LEU A 194 -17.13 -10.11 11.08
N LYS A 195 -17.62 -11.15 10.39
CA LYS A 195 -18.31 -12.27 11.03
C LYS A 195 -17.39 -12.98 12.02
N ARG A 196 -16.20 -13.38 11.57
CA ARG A 196 -15.21 -14.05 12.44
C ARG A 196 -14.82 -13.18 13.64
N TRP A 197 -14.53 -11.89 13.40
CA TRP A 197 -14.21 -10.96 14.48
C TRP A 197 -15.34 -10.85 15.49
N LYS A 198 -16.59 -10.80 15.04
CA LYS A 198 -17.76 -10.76 15.93
C LYS A 198 -17.85 -12.01 16.81
N ASP A 199 -17.63 -13.19 16.22
CA ASP A 199 -17.63 -14.46 16.96
C ASP A 199 -16.51 -14.50 18.01
N GLU A 200 -15.30 -14.10 17.64
CA GLU A 200 -14.15 -13.97 18.56
C GLU A 200 -14.42 -12.96 19.67
N TYR A 201 -15.01 -11.81 19.34
CA TYR A 201 -15.35 -10.78 20.29
C TYR A 201 -16.36 -11.29 21.34
N ILE A 202 -17.39 -12.00 20.92
CA ILE A 202 -18.38 -12.62 21.83
C ILE A 202 -17.69 -13.61 22.77
N GLN A 203 -16.78 -14.45 22.26
CA GLN A 203 -16.03 -15.40 23.09
C GLN A 203 -15.12 -14.69 24.11
N ILE A 204 -14.41 -13.65 23.68
CA ILE A 204 -13.55 -12.84 24.57
C ILE A 204 -14.39 -12.18 25.67
N GLU A 205 -15.54 -11.61 25.32
CA GLU A 205 -16.44 -11.01 26.30
C GLU A 205 -17.02 -12.04 27.27
N ALA A 206 -17.38 -13.24 26.80
CA ALA A 206 -17.83 -14.33 27.66
C ALA A 206 -16.73 -14.77 28.64
N LEU A 207 -15.48 -14.93 28.18
CA LEU A 207 -14.33 -15.25 29.02
C LEU A 207 -14.09 -14.14 30.06
N ARG A 208 -14.22 -12.87 29.67
CA ARG A 208 -14.11 -11.74 30.59
C ARG A 208 -15.25 -11.71 31.59
N ALA A 209 -16.47 -12.07 31.21
CA ALA A 209 -17.63 -12.09 32.09
C ALA A 209 -17.60 -13.24 33.10
N ALA A 210 -16.96 -14.36 32.76
CA ALA A 210 -16.79 -15.51 33.64
C ALA A 210 -15.94 -15.23 34.89
N ILE A 211 -15.14 -14.15 34.87
CA ILE A 211 -14.31 -13.74 36.01
C ILE A 211 -15.02 -12.59 36.76
N PRO A 212 -15.38 -12.77 38.05
CA PRO A 212 -15.93 -11.69 38.87
C PRO A 212 -15.01 -10.46 38.87
N ARG A 213 -15.58 -9.26 38.88
CA ARG A 213 -14.83 -8.00 38.73
C ARG A 213 -13.71 -7.86 39.77
N GLU A 214 -13.98 -8.28 40.99
CA GLU A 214 -13.08 -8.21 42.14
C GLU A 214 -11.85 -9.12 41.95
N LYS A 215 -12.00 -10.20 41.17
CA LYS A 215 -10.95 -11.16 40.86
C LYS A 215 -10.09 -10.74 39.66
N LYS A 216 -10.56 -9.84 38.78
CA LYS A 216 -9.81 -9.40 37.59
C LYS A 216 -8.52 -8.64 37.90
N GLY A 217 -8.43 -8.02 39.08
CA GLY A 217 -7.23 -7.35 39.56
C GLY A 217 -6.27 -8.25 40.37
N GLN A 218 -6.57 -9.54 40.48
CA GLN A 218 -5.80 -10.50 41.29
C GLN A 218 -5.14 -11.54 40.37
N MET A 219 -4.01 -12.09 40.81
CA MET A 219 -3.45 -13.28 40.17
C MET A 219 -4.45 -14.44 40.33
N SER A 220 -4.64 -15.23 39.26
CA SER A 220 -5.44 -16.45 39.37
C SER A 220 -4.75 -17.47 40.27
N GLU A 221 -5.51 -18.40 40.84
CA GLU A 221 -4.96 -19.47 41.70
C GLU A 221 -3.88 -20.27 40.96
N GLY A 222 -4.11 -20.60 39.69
CA GLY A 222 -3.10 -21.27 38.85
C GLY A 222 -1.83 -20.45 38.64
N PHE A 223 -1.93 -19.12 38.57
CA PHE A 223 -0.76 -18.24 38.46
C PHE A 223 0.05 -18.24 39.76
N VAL A 224 -0.61 -18.13 40.92
CA VAL A 224 0.04 -18.21 42.23
C VAL A 224 0.71 -19.56 42.43
N GLN A 225 0.01 -20.65 42.08
CA GLN A 225 0.56 -22.00 42.17
C GLN A 225 1.80 -22.16 41.29
N ALA A 226 1.79 -21.67 40.04
CA ALA A 226 2.93 -21.75 39.13
C ALA A 226 4.16 -20.99 39.67
N LEU A 227 3.95 -19.81 40.27
CA LEU A 227 5.03 -19.05 40.92
C LEU A 227 5.59 -19.73 42.17
N SER A 228 4.77 -20.55 42.83
CA SER A 228 5.13 -21.20 44.10
C SER A 228 5.85 -22.54 43.88
N GLN A 229 5.93 -23.03 42.64
CA GLN A 229 6.67 -24.25 42.32
C GLN A 229 8.17 -23.98 42.28
N PRO A 230 9.00 -24.76 43.00
CA PRO A 230 10.45 -24.63 42.91
C PRO A 230 10.91 -24.94 41.48
N GLN A 231 11.75 -24.05 40.91
CA GLN A 231 12.29 -24.25 39.57
C GLN A 231 13.00 -25.61 39.50
N ALA A 232 12.52 -26.48 38.62
CA ALA A 232 13.28 -27.66 38.23
C ALA A 232 14.61 -27.17 37.66
N LYS A 233 15.73 -27.59 38.24
CA LYS A 233 17.06 -27.32 37.68
C LYS A 233 17.09 -27.91 36.27
N SER A 234 16.94 -27.07 35.27
CA SER A 234 17.16 -27.43 33.88
C SER A 234 18.61 -27.89 33.76
N LYS A 235 18.82 -29.18 33.47
CA LYS A 235 20.10 -29.68 32.99
C LYS A 235 20.21 -29.25 31.54
N LEU A 236 20.78 -28.07 31.31
CA LEU A 236 21.45 -27.75 30.05
C LEU A 236 22.87 -28.31 30.13
#